data_AF-A0A2A5GTJ0-F1
#
_entry.id   AF-A0A2A5GTJ0-F1
#
_cell.length_a   1.000
_cell.length_b   1.000
_cell.length_c   1.000
_cell.angle_alpha   90.00
_cell.angle_beta   90.00
_cell.angle_gamma   90.00
#
_symmetry.space_group_name_H-M   'P 1'
#
loop_
_entity.id
_entity.type
_entity.pdbx_description
1 polymer ?
#
loop_
_entity_poly.entity_id
_entity_poly.type
_entity_poly.pdbx_seq_one_letter_code
_entity_poly.pdbx_strand_id
1 'polypeptide(L)' 'MNTNLLQHIAVYKEQVASENLVLGYQGLMQYMMHLRTHFKQQYPDEFIVGSFYQGYMDMSYFPMTPKALKSQKT' A
#
# COMPACT_ATOMS: atom_id res chain seq x y z
N MET A 1 -21.08 -27.01 4.90
CA MET A 1 -21.13 -25.63 5.40
C MET A 1 -21.99 -24.83 4.42
N ASN A 2 -23.23 -24.47 4.81
CA ASN A 2 -24.11 -23.61 4.01
C ASN A 2 -24.26 -22.27 4.75
N THR A 3 -23.22 -21.44 4.73
CA THR A 3 -23.37 -20.03 5.09
C THR A 3 -23.87 -19.29 3.85
N ASN A 4 -24.96 -18.55 4.02
CA ASN A 4 -25.52 -17.72 2.94
C ASN A 4 -24.59 -16.50 2.72
N LEU A 5 -24.36 -16.10 1.46
CA LEU A 5 -23.55 -14.94 1.09
C LEU A 5 -23.87 -13.69 1.91
N LEU A 6 -25.15 -13.48 2.27
CA LEU A 6 -25.60 -12.35 3.08
C LEU A 6 -24.97 -12.32 4.49
N GLN A 7 -24.75 -13.48 5.10
CA GLN A 7 -24.08 -13.59 6.40
C GLN A 7 -22.60 -13.20 6.31
N HIS A 8 -21.91 -13.64 5.25
CA HIS A 8 -20.52 -13.26 5.00
C HIS A 8 -20.37 -11.76 4.73
N ILE A 9 -21.30 -11.15 3.99
CA ILE A 9 -21.30 -9.71 3.75
C ILE A 9 -21.52 -8.93 5.05
N ALA A 10 -22.40 -9.39 5.94
CA ALA A 10 -22.63 -8.74 7.24
C ALA A 10 -21.35 -8.75 8.10
N VAL A 11 -20.72 -9.91 8.25
CA VAL A 11 -19.47 -10.07 9.01
C VAL A 11 -18.34 -9.22 8.41
N TYR A 12 -18.21 -9.22 7.07
CA TYR A 12 -17.23 -8.38 6.39
C TYR A 12 -17.44 -6.90 6.69
N LYS A 13 -18.69 -6.41 6.63
CA LYS A 13 -19.01 -5.01 6.93
C LYS A 13 -18.66 -4.63 8.37
N GLU A 14 -18.94 -5.50 9.34
CA GLU A 14 -18.57 -5.25 10.74
C GLU A 14 -17.05 -5.16 10.91
N GLN A 15 -16.29 -6.06 10.29
CA GLN A 15 -14.84 -6.03 10.34
C GLN A 15 -14.27 -4.77 9.71
N VAL A 16 -14.77 -4.36 8.53
CA VAL A 16 -14.32 -3.14 7.84
C VAL A 16 -14.78 -1.87 8.57
N ALA A 17 -15.93 -1.90 9.25
CA ALA A 17 -16.43 -0.79 10.05
C ALA A 17 -15.66 -0.60 11.38
N SER A 18 -14.78 -1.54 11.74
CA SER A 18 -13.89 -1.38 12.90
C SER A 18 -13.04 -0.12 12.74
N GLU A 19 -13.24 0.83 13.65
CA GLU A 19 -12.49 2.10 13.67
C GLU A 19 -10.97 1.85 13.71
N ASN A 20 -10.54 0.86 14.50
CA ASN A 20 -9.13 0.48 14.59
C ASN A 20 -8.57 -0.02 13.26
N LEU A 21 -9.36 -0.74 12.46
CA LEU A 21 -8.93 -1.21 11.14
C LEU A 21 -8.78 -0.05 10.16
N VAL A 22 -9.75 0.87 10.14
CA VAL A 22 -9.70 2.06 9.29
C VAL A 22 -8.53 2.96 9.65
N LEU A 23 -8.37 3.29 10.94
CA LEU A 23 -7.27 4.13 11.43
C LEU A 23 -5.91 3.47 11.21
N GLY A 24 -5.80 2.17 11.45
CA GLY A 24 -4.58 1.40 11.20
C GLY A 24 -4.18 1.44 9.72
N TYR A 25 -5.13 1.18 8.81
CA TYR A 25 -4.87 1.23 7.37
C TYR A 25 -4.50 2.66 6.91
N GLN A 26 -5.20 3.69 7.40
CA GLN A 26 -4.84 5.09 7.11
C GLN A 26 -3.43 5.44 7.59
N GLY A 27 -3.04 5.01 8.79
CA GLY A 27 -1.69 5.20 9.32
C GLY A 27 -0.63 4.53 8.45
N LEU A 28 -0.87 3.30 8.01
CA LEU A 28 0.02 2.60 7.07
C LEU A 28 0.15 3.35 5.74
N MET A 29 -0.95 3.88 5.20
CA MET A 29 -0.91 4.65 3.94
C MET A 29 -0.12 5.95 4.09
N GLN A 30 -0.32 6.67 5.20
CA GLN A 30 0.45 7.87 5.50
C GLN A 30 1.95 7.54 5.62
N TYR A 31 2.30 6.48 6.37
CA TYR A 31 3.69 6.05 6.51
C TYR A 31 4.32 5.71 5.14
N MET A 32 3.63 4.92 4.32
CA MET A 32 4.13 4.53 2.99
C MET A 32 4.35 5.73 2.06
N MET A 33 3.45 6.72 2.08
CA MET A 33 3.61 7.95 1.30
C MET A 33 4.76 8.82 1.81
N HIS A 34 4.94 8.93 3.13
CA HIS A 34 6.09 9.62 3.72
C HIS A 34 7.40 8.92 3.34
N LEU A 35 7.46 7.60 3.46
CA LEU A 35 8.63 6.80 3.10
C LEU A 35 9.00 6.98 1.62
N ARG A 36 8.00 6.93 0.72
CA ARG A 36 8.20 7.21 -0.70
C ARG A 36 8.78 8.60 -0.93
N THR A 37 8.22 9.61 -0.25
CA THR A 37 8.66 11.01 -0.38
C THR A 37 10.07 11.20 0.12
N HIS A 38 10.42 10.56 1.25
CA HIS A 38 11.78 10.55 1.78
C HIS A 38 12.78 10.04 0.74
N PHE A 39 12.51 8.90 0.10
CA PHE A 39 13.41 8.38 -0.95
C PHE A 39 13.51 9.30 -2.17
N LYS A 40 12.41 9.93 -2.58
CA LYS A 40 12.43 10.90 -3.68
C LYS A 40 13.27 12.13 -3.39
N GLN A 41 13.31 12.57 -2.13
CA GLN A 41 13.97 13.82 -1.73
C GLN A 41 15.43 13.61 -1.31
N GLN A 42 15.70 12.56 -0.55
CA GLN A 42 17.03 12.33 0.03
C GLN A 42 17.95 11.56 -0.91
N TYR A 43 17.39 10.73 -1.80
CA TYR A 43 18.17 9.87 -2.70
C TYR A 43 17.77 9.99 -4.18
N PRO A 44 17.58 11.22 -4.72
CA PRO A 44 17.12 11.41 -6.10
C PRO A 44 18.11 10.91 -7.14
N ASP A 45 19.39 10.81 -6.79
CA ASP A 45 20.47 10.38 -7.68
C ASP A 45 20.72 8.88 -7.65
N GLU A 46 20.34 8.20 -6.57
CA GLU A 46 20.55 6.76 -6.41
C GLU A 46 19.35 5.93 -6.87
N PHE A 47 18.13 6.45 -6.69
CA PHE A 47 16.91 5.68 -6.94
C PHE A 47 15.94 6.38 -7.90
N ILE A 48 15.20 5.54 -8.63
CA ILE A 48 14.01 5.91 -9.38
C ILE A 48 12.82 5.42 -8.57
N VAL A 49 12.03 6.36 -8.05
CA VAL A 49 10.85 6.07 -7.23
C VAL A 49 9.60 6.30 -8.08
N GLY A 50 8.83 5.24 -8.29
CA GLY A 50 7.61 5.21 -9.10
C GLY A 50 6.40 5.85 -8.43
N SER A 51 5.23 5.72 -9.06
CA SER A 51 3.94 6.10 -8.46
C SER A 51 3.61 5.21 -7.26
N PHE A 52 2.79 5.74 -6.36
CA PHE A 52 2.22 4.95 -5.27
C PHE A 52 0.95 4.24 -5.77
N TYR A 53 0.92 2.92 -5.66
CA TYR A 53 -0.26 2.11 -5.84
C TYR A 53 -0.90 1.85 -4.48
N GLN A 54 -2.11 2.37 -4.30
CA GLN A 54 -2.92 2.15 -3.10
C GLN A 54 -3.93 1.04 -3.39
N GLY A 55 -3.70 -0.15 -2.82
CA GLY A 55 -4.66 -1.26 -2.91
C GLY A 55 -5.68 -1.25 -1.78
N TYR A 56 -6.67 -2.13 -1.86
CA TYR A 56 -7.79 -2.20 -0.93
C TYR A 56 -7.44 -3.06 0.28
N MET A 57 -6.52 -2.56 1.12
CA MET A 57 -5.98 -3.19 2.35
C MET A 57 -5.16 -4.47 2.15
N ASP A 58 -5.17 -5.06 0.97
CA ASP A 58 -4.44 -6.26 0.61
C ASP A 58 -2.98 -5.99 0.25
N MET A 59 -2.74 -5.01 -0.63
CA MET A 59 -1.39 -4.69 -1.09
C MET A 59 -1.28 -3.23 -1.55
N SER A 60 -0.37 -2.48 -0.94
CA SER A 60 0.01 -1.15 -1.40
C SER A 60 1.51 -1.07 -1.54
N TYR A 61 2.00 -0.47 -2.62
CA TYR A 61 3.42 -0.42 -2.91
C TYR A 61 3.78 0.79 -3.77
N PHE A 62 5.06 1.12 -3.82
CA PHE A 62 5.61 1.97 -4.87
C PHE A 62 6.88 1.31 -5.41
N PRO A 63 7.07 1.25 -6.74
CA PRO A 63 8.31 0.75 -7.30
C PRO A 63 9.49 1.62 -6.87
N MET A 64 10.59 0.99 -6.46
CA MET A 64 11.85 1.65 -6.18
C MET A 64 12.94 0.87 -6.92
N THR A 65 13.65 1.54 -7.82
CA THR A 65 14.69 0.89 -8.64
C THR A 65 15.99 1.66 -8.50
N PRO A 66 17.10 1.04 -8.07
CA PRO A 66 18.40 1.68 -8.12
C PRO A 66 18.73 2.12 -9.55
N LYS A 67 19.19 3.36 -9.76
CA LYS A 67 19.56 3.85 -11.09
C LYS A 67 20.64 2.99 -11.74
N ALA A 68 21.57 2.46 -10.94
CA ALA A 68 22.61 1.54 -11.38
C ALA A 68 22.08 0.27 -12.06
N LEU A 69 20.84 -0.13 -11.73
CA LEU A 69 20.19 -1.31 -12.30
C LEU A 69 19.18 -0.96 -13.42
N LYS A 70 19.00 0.32 -13.75
CA LYS A 70 18.01 0.74 -14.76
C LYS A 70 18.34 0.20 -16.15
N SER A 71 19.62 0.16 -16.52
CA SER A 71 20.09 -0.35 -17.81
C SER A 71 20.00 -1.88 -17.96
N GLN A 72 19.69 -2.60 -16.88
CA GLN A 72 19.53 -4.06 -16.87
C GLN A 72 18.06 -4.50 -16.98
N LYS A 73 17.12 -3.56 -17.10
CA LYS A 73 15.72 -3.88 -17.42
C LYS A 73 15.64 -4.17 -18.92
N THR A 74 15.72 -5.45 -19.25
CA THR A 74 15.47 -6.03 -20.57
C THR A 74 14.05 -5.80 -21.04
#